data_AF-A0A536M020-F1
#
_entry.id   AF-A0A536M020-F1
#
_cell.length_a   1.000
_cell.length_b   1.000
_cell.length_c   1.000
_cell.angle_alpha   90.00
_cell.angle_beta   90.00
_cell.angle_gamma   90.00
#
_symmetry.space_group_name_H-M   'P 1'
#
loop_
_entity.id
_entity.type
_entity.pdbx_description
1 polymer ?
#
loop_
_entity_poly.entity_id
_entity_poly.type
_entity_poly.pdbx_seq_one_letter_code
_entity_poly.pdbx_strand_id
1 'polypeptide(L)'
;LPSWAANISAKRRVPYGSLVLMIVPSIVISAIYAYKPDFTSVFLDATAVLALTFLATVVAAVILPWRRKDLYDASPIARYKIAGVPAISVVGVITGLFLLFMLYQWSFNPDNLYGTSLQKTPNSVIYFVATYVVAVVIYAVARVVRNRQGIDLRRIHHEIPVE
;
A
#
# COMPACT_ATOMS: atom_id res chain seq x y z
N LEU A 1 -6.57 -2.85 -14.00
CA LEU A 1 -7.88 -3.54 -13.95
C LEU A 1 -8.40 -3.80 -15.37
N PRO A 2 -8.86 -5.04 -15.67
CA PRO A 2 -9.63 -5.34 -16.88
C PRO A 2 -10.87 -4.44 -17.00
N SER A 3 -11.36 -4.21 -18.22
CA SER A 3 -12.52 -3.35 -18.47
C SER A 3 -13.78 -3.82 -17.74
N TRP A 4 -14.02 -5.13 -17.68
CA TRP A 4 -15.15 -5.70 -16.94
C TRP A 4 -15.03 -5.51 -15.42
N ALA A 5 -13.82 -5.52 -14.88
CA ALA A 5 -13.57 -5.30 -13.46
C ALA A 5 -13.78 -3.82 -13.09
N ALA A 6 -13.38 -2.91 -13.98
CA ALA A 6 -13.53 -1.47 -13.82
C ALA A 6 -14.94 -0.96 -14.16
N ASN A 7 -15.82 -1.80 -14.73
CA ASN A 7 -17.17 -1.40 -15.13
C ASN A 7 -18.07 -1.18 -13.91
N ILE A 8 -18.74 -0.03 -13.89
CA ILE A 8 -19.68 0.37 -12.84
C ILE A 8 -21.10 0.14 -13.37
N SER A 9 -21.92 -0.59 -12.62
CA SER A 9 -23.33 -0.78 -12.98
C SER A 9 -24.05 0.57 -13.07
N ALA A 10 -24.64 0.89 -14.21
CA ALA A 10 -25.35 2.15 -14.43
C ALA A 10 -26.49 2.39 -13.42
N LYS A 11 -27.18 1.31 -13.00
CA LYS A 11 -28.35 1.40 -12.12
C LYS A 11 -28.00 1.63 -10.65
N ARG A 12 -26.94 0.99 -10.16
CA ARG A 12 -26.58 0.99 -8.72
C ARG A 12 -25.29 1.75 -8.43
N ARG A 13 -24.56 2.17 -9.46
CA ARG A 13 -23.23 2.79 -9.37
C ARG A 13 -22.23 1.93 -8.60
N VAL A 14 -22.39 0.60 -8.67
CA VAL A 14 -21.55 -0.39 -7.97
C VAL A 14 -20.61 -1.09 -8.98
N PRO A 15 -19.30 -1.19 -8.69
CA PRO A 15 -18.35 -1.91 -9.52
C PRO A 15 -18.32 -3.41 -9.20
N TYR A 16 -19.35 -4.14 -9.62
CA TYR A 16 -19.51 -5.57 -9.30
C TYR A 16 -18.29 -6.42 -9.70
N GLY A 17 -17.67 -6.15 -10.85
CA GLY A 17 -16.49 -6.90 -11.27
C GLY A 17 -15.31 -6.75 -10.32
N SER A 18 -15.04 -5.54 -9.83
CA SER A 18 -14.03 -5.30 -8.80
C SER A 18 -14.40 -5.94 -7.47
N LEU A 19 -15.67 -5.87 -7.05
CA LEU A 19 -16.13 -6.50 -5.82
C LEU A 19 -15.92 -8.02 -5.83
N VAL A 20 -16.23 -8.69 -6.95
CA VAL A 20 -16.01 -10.13 -7.09
C VAL A 20 -14.52 -10.46 -7.01
N LEU A 21 -13.66 -9.66 -7.66
CA LEU A 21 -12.20 -9.84 -7.58
C LEU A 21 -11.62 -9.62 -6.18
N MET A 22 -12.30 -8.85 -5.32
CA MET A 22 -11.91 -8.68 -3.92
C MET A 22 -12.45 -9.82 -3.06
N ILE A 23 -13.75 -10.12 -3.18
CA ILE A 23 -14.46 -11.06 -2.30
C ILE A 23 -14.00 -12.50 -2.53
N VAL A 24 -13.92 -12.96 -3.78
CA VAL A 24 -13.66 -14.38 -4.06
C VAL A 24 -12.30 -14.84 -3.53
N PRO A 25 -11.17 -14.15 -3.80
CA PRO A 25 -9.88 -14.52 -3.21
C PRO A 25 -9.88 -14.39 -1.68
N SER A 26 -10.57 -13.39 -1.14
CA SER A 26 -10.65 -13.19 0.32
C SER A 26 -11.37 -14.33 1.01
N ILE A 27 -12.47 -14.85 0.43
CA ILE A 27 -13.18 -16.01 0.97
C ILE A 27 -12.30 -17.26 0.94
N VAL A 28 -11.58 -17.49 -0.16
CA VAL A 28 -10.68 -18.65 -0.27
C VAL A 28 -9.59 -18.60 0.80
N ILE A 29 -8.91 -17.47 0.93
CA ILE A 29 -7.86 -17.29 1.94
C ILE A 29 -8.44 -17.38 3.35
N SER A 30 -9.61 -16.80 3.60
CA SER A 30 -10.30 -16.86 4.89
C SER A 30 -10.72 -18.28 5.27
N ALA A 31 -11.17 -19.09 4.32
CA ALA A 31 -11.47 -20.49 4.56
C ALA A 31 -10.20 -21.29 4.91
N ILE A 32 -9.09 -21.07 4.19
CA ILE A 32 -7.81 -21.72 4.53
C ILE A 32 -7.37 -21.32 5.95
N TYR A 33 -7.48 -20.04 6.30
CA TYR A 33 -7.20 -19.55 7.64
C TYR A 33 -8.06 -20.21 8.72
N ALA A 34 -9.36 -20.34 8.48
CA ALA A 34 -10.29 -20.92 9.45
C ALA A 34 -10.07 -22.42 9.71
N TYR A 35 -9.65 -23.17 8.69
CA TYR A 35 -9.55 -24.64 8.76
C TYR A 35 -8.12 -25.18 8.86
N LYS A 36 -7.08 -24.34 8.73
CA LYS A 36 -5.66 -24.75 8.88
C LYS A 36 -4.97 -23.97 10.00
N PRO A 37 -4.81 -24.54 11.20
CA PRO A 37 -4.20 -23.87 12.35
C PRO A 37 -2.80 -23.30 12.07
N ASP A 38 -1.96 -24.02 11.33
CA ASP A 38 -0.59 -23.59 10.99
C ASP A 38 -0.55 -22.39 10.03
N PHE A 39 -1.65 -22.13 9.32
CA PHE A 39 -1.77 -21.02 8.36
C PHE A 39 -1.94 -19.66 9.04
N THR A 40 -2.21 -19.62 10.35
CA THR A 40 -2.29 -18.37 11.10
C THR A 40 -0.98 -17.60 11.12
N SER A 41 0.15 -18.33 11.17
CA SER A 41 1.50 -17.77 11.22
C SER A 41 1.90 -16.96 9.99
N VAL A 42 1.28 -17.21 8.82
CA VAL A 42 1.66 -16.50 7.57
C VAL A 42 1.12 -15.07 7.50
N PHE A 43 0.22 -14.69 8.41
CA PHE A 43 -0.34 -13.34 8.48
C PHE A 43 0.40 -12.41 9.43
N LEU A 44 1.41 -12.91 10.15
CA LEU A 44 2.14 -12.12 11.13
C LEU A 44 2.86 -10.92 10.47
N ASP A 45 3.40 -11.09 9.27
CA ASP A 45 4.07 -10.00 8.53
C ASP A 45 3.11 -9.02 7.84
N ALA A 46 1.78 -9.22 7.91
CA ALA A 46 0.82 -8.30 7.30
C ALA A 46 0.92 -6.87 7.87
N THR A 47 1.26 -6.75 9.16
CA THR A 47 1.54 -5.46 9.82
C THR A 47 2.75 -4.75 9.23
N ALA A 48 3.78 -5.48 8.80
CA ALA A 48 4.95 -4.91 8.12
C ALA A 48 4.58 -4.32 6.74
N VAL A 49 3.68 -4.96 5.99
CA VAL A 49 3.14 -4.41 4.72
C VAL A 49 2.47 -3.05 4.96
N LEU A 50 1.63 -2.97 5.98
CA LEU A 50 0.94 -1.73 6.35
C LEU A 50 1.94 -0.63 6.73
N ALA A 51 2.92 -0.96 7.57
CA ALA A 51 3.96 0.00 7.96
C ALA A 51 4.78 0.51 6.77
N LEU A 52 5.15 -0.35 5.82
CA LEU A 52 5.82 0.07 4.57
C LEU A 52 4.96 1.01 3.73
N THR A 53 3.66 0.74 3.64
CA THR A 53 2.70 1.58 2.90
C THR A 53 2.56 2.96 3.55
N PHE A 54 2.45 3.02 4.87
CA PHE A 54 2.41 4.27 5.60
C PHE A 54 3.74 5.01 5.55
N LEU A 55 4.87 4.30 5.54
CA LEU A 55 6.19 4.93 5.41
C LEU A 55 6.31 5.70 4.10
N ALA A 56 5.86 5.12 2.97
CA ALA A 56 5.83 5.83 1.69
C ALA A 56 4.93 7.07 1.73
N THR A 57 3.75 6.95 2.35
CA THR A 57 2.81 8.07 2.53
C THR A 57 3.42 9.19 3.37
N VAL A 58 4.10 8.83 4.45
CA VAL A 58 4.75 9.76 5.36
C VAL A 58 5.92 10.47 4.67
N VAL A 59 6.75 9.76 3.90
CA VAL A 59 7.81 10.38 3.08
C VAL A 59 7.23 11.38 2.08
N ALA A 60 6.13 11.03 1.41
CA ALA A 60 5.42 11.95 0.52
C ALA A 60 4.91 13.19 1.28
N ALA A 61 4.33 13.01 2.47
CA ALA A 61 3.87 14.11 3.32
C ALA A 61 5.00 15.03 3.80
N VAL A 62 6.17 14.46 4.12
CA VAL A 62 7.35 15.24 4.51
C VAL A 62 7.79 16.15 3.37
N ILE A 63 7.87 15.62 2.15
CA ILE A 63 8.40 16.35 0.98
C ILE A 63 7.36 17.29 0.34
N LEU A 64 6.06 17.06 0.60
CA LEU A 64 4.94 17.78 0.00
C LEU A 64 5.10 19.32 -0.01
N PRO A 65 5.49 20.00 1.10
CA PRO A 65 5.56 21.46 1.14
C PRO A 65 6.57 22.06 0.17
N TRP A 66 7.59 21.28 -0.25
CA TRP A 66 8.64 21.73 -1.15
C TRP A 66 8.43 21.27 -2.59
N ARG A 67 7.82 20.09 -2.80
CA ARG A 67 7.63 19.51 -4.15
C ARG A 67 6.34 19.96 -4.83
N ARG A 68 5.30 20.23 -4.05
CA ARG A 68 3.98 20.70 -4.52
C ARG A 68 3.48 21.81 -3.60
N LYS A 69 4.22 22.92 -3.62
CA LYS A 69 3.97 24.07 -2.75
C LYS A 69 2.60 24.72 -3.01
N ASP A 70 2.17 24.72 -4.26
CA ASP A 70 0.83 25.11 -4.72
C ASP A 70 -0.29 24.34 -4.00
N LEU A 71 -0.19 23.00 -3.98
CA LEU A 71 -1.16 22.14 -3.30
C LEU A 71 -1.08 22.28 -1.78
N TYR A 72 0.14 22.40 -1.24
CA TYR A 72 0.33 22.58 0.20
C TYR A 72 -0.25 23.90 0.68
N ASP A 73 0.06 25.03 0.04
CA ASP A 73 -0.38 26.36 0.45
C ASP A 73 -1.91 26.54 0.29
N ALA A 74 -2.55 25.82 -0.65
CA ALA A 74 -4.00 25.77 -0.79
C ALA A 74 -4.70 24.99 0.35
N SER A 75 -3.97 24.18 1.11
CA SER A 75 -4.52 23.35 2.17
C SER A 75 -4.62 24.09 3.52
N PRO A 76 -5.62 23.77 4.37
CA PRO A 76 -5.70 24.34 5.72
C PRO A 76 -4.47 24.05 6.60
N ILE A 77 -3.73 22.98 6.29
CA ILE A 77 -2.57 22.56 7.09
C ILE A 77 -1.36 23.49 6.92
N ALA A 78 -1.32 24.30 5.85
CA ALA A 78 -0.27 25.29 5.60
C ALA A 78 -0.10 26.32 6.73
N ARG A 79 -1.17 26.56 7.49
CA ARG A 79 -1.21 27.51 8.60
C ARG A 79 -0.42 27.03 9.82
N TYR A 80 -0.19 25.72 9.94
CA TYR A 80 0.52 25.14 11.08
C TYR A 80 2.00 25.02 10.79
N LYS A 81 2.81 25.74 11.56
CA LYS A 81 4.28 25.70 11.50
C LYS A 81 4.84 25.55 12.90
N ILE A 82 5.89 24.76 13.02
CA ILE A 82 6.65 24.56 14.26
C ILE A 82 8.04 25.14 14.01
N ALA A 83 8.43 26.17 14.75
CA ALA A 83 9.71 26.85 14.58
C ALA A 83 10.03 27.27 13.13
N GLY A 84 9.02 27.69 12.37
CA GLY A 84 9.17 28.09 10.96
C GLY A 84 9.12 26.94 9.94
N VAL A 85 9.12 25.68 10.38
CA VAL A 85 9.01 24.49 9.52
C VAL A 85 7.54 24.04 9.41
N PRO A 86 7.07 23.59 8.23
CA PRO A 86 5.76 22.95 8.07
C PRO A 86 5.51 21.86 9.13
N ALA A 87 4.41 21.96 9.88
CA ALA A 87 4.09 20.99 10.93
C ALA A 87 3.93 19.56 10.37
N ILE A 88 3.41 19.44 9.15
CA ILE A 88 3.27 18.15 8.45
C ILE A 88 4.62 17.44 8.24
N SER A 89 5.69 18.19 7.96
CA SER A 89 7.02 17.62 7.78
C SER A 89 7.63 17.16 9.10
N VAL A 90 7.40 17.91 10.19
CA VAL A 90 7.87 17.53 11.53
C VAL A 90 7.18 16.25 12.00
N VAL A 91 5.85 16.23 11.96
CA VAL A 91 5.07 15.03 12.33
C VAL A 91 5.44 13.86 11.43
N GLY A 92 5.57 14.10 10.12
CA GLY A 92 5.98 13.07 9.18
C GLY A 92 7.35 12.48 9.50
N VAL A 93 8.36 13.29 9.84
CA VAL A 93 9.68 12.76 10.25
C VAL A 93 9.57 11.92 11.52
N ILE A 94 8.84 12.38 12.54
CA ILE A 94 8.66 11.64 13.80
C ILE A 94 7.97 10.29 13.54
N THR A 95 6.86 10.30 12.80
CA THR A 95 6.13 9.08 12.43
C THR A 95 7.00 8.16 11.57
N GLY A 96 7.77 8.70 10.63
CA GLY A 96 8.67 7.94 9.78
C GLY A 96 9.77 7.24 10.57
N LEU A 97 10.39 7.93 11.52
CA LEU A 97 11.38 7.34 12.44
C LEU A 97 10.77 6.25 13.31
N PHE A 98 9.56 6.46 13.82
CA PHE A 98 8.84 5.45 14.60
C PHE A 98 8.51 4.21 13.75
N LEU A 99 8.02 4.39 12.52
CA LEU A 99 7.76 3.30 11.59
C LEU A 99 9.04 2.52 11.22
N LEU A 100 10.16 3.21 11.01
CA LEU A 100 11.46 2.57 10.78
C LEU A 100 11.90 1.75 11.98
N PHE A 101 11.72 2.28 13.19
CA PHE A 101 11.98 1.54 14.43
C PHE A 101 11.09 0.29 14.53
N MET A 102 9.78 0.41 14.24
CA MET A 102 8.88 -0.75 14.26
C MET A 102 9.29 -1.81 13.23
N LEU A 103 9.61 -1.41 12.00
CA LEU A 103 10.08 -2.32 10.95
C LEU A 103 11.37 -3.05 11.37
N TYR A 104 12.28 -2.34 12.05
CA TYR A 104 13.49 -2.95 12.60
C TYR A 104 13.16 -3.97 13.70
N GLN A 105 12.30 -3.61 14.65
CA GLN A 105 11.89 -4.50 15.74
C GLN A 105 11.14 -5.74 15.22
N TRP A 106 10.29 -5.60 14.22
CA TRP A 106 9.59 -6.76 13.66
C TRP A 106 10.53 -7.66 12.87
N SER A 107 11.43 -7.10 12.07
CA SER A 107 12.25 -7.88 11.15
C SER A 107 13.49 -8.50 11.81
N PHE A 108 14.09 -7.81 12.79
CA PHE A 108 15.44 -8.12 13.29
C PHE A 108 15.53 -8.31 14.81
N ASN A 109 14.42 -8.32 15.55
CA ASN A 109 14.48 -8.55 16.99
C ASN A 109 14.99 -9.99 17.30
N PRO A 110 16.08 -10.14 18.08
CA PRO A 110 16.69 -11.45 18.36
C PRO A 110 15.77 -12.41 19.12
N ASP A 111 14.91 -11.89 19.97
CA ASP A 111 14.00 -12.67 20.82
C ASP A 111 12.74 -13.09 20.06
N ASN A 112 12.52 -12.59 18.85
CA ASN A 112 11.31 -12.82 18.04
C ASN A 112 10.01 -12.60 18.83
N LEU A 113 10.00 -11.54 19.66
CA LEU A 113 8.88 -11.17 20.52
C LEU A 113 7.55 -11.03 19.76
N TYR A 114 7.61 -10.72 18.47
CA TYR A 114 6.46 -10.43 17.62
C TYR A 114 6.11 -11.57 16.66
N GLY A 115 6.89 -12.65 16.63
CA GLY A 115 6.67 -13.76 15.69
C GLY A 115 6.93 -13.42 14.22
N THR A 116 7.49 -12.25 13.92
CA THR A 116 7.73 -11.70 12.56
C THR A 116 9.21 -11.64 12.17
N SER A 117 10.11 -12.13 13.02
CA SER A 117 11.54 -12.09 12.75
C SER A 117 11.87 -12.89 11.50
N LEU A 118 12.65 -12.27 10.59
CA LEU A 118 13.01 -12.85 9.30
C LEU A 118 13.74 -14.20 9.44
N GLN A 119 14.47 -14.37 10.54
CA GLN A 119 15.29 -15.56 10.80
C GLN A 119 14.50 -16.72 11.41
N LYS A 120 13.41 -16.44 12.13
CA LYS A 120 12.69 -17.44 12.93
C LYS A 120 11.31 -17.78 12.37
N THR A 121 10.77 -17.00 11.44
CA THR A 121 9.43 -17.22 10.86
C THR A 121 9.46 -17.30 9.33
N PRO A 122 10.14 -18.31 8.74
CA PRO A 122 10.35 -18.37 7.28
C PRO A 122 9.03 -18.48 6.50
N ASN A 123 8.00 -19.13 7.04
CA ASN A 123 6.72 -19.28 6.36
C ASN A 123 6.01 -17.95 6.11
N SER A 124 6.05 -17.04 7.09
CA SER A 124 5.46 -15.70 6.98
C SER A 124 6.22 -14.85 5.97
N VAL A 125 7.55 -14.89 6.00
CA VAL A 125 8.41 -14.18 5.06
C VAL A 125 8.19 -14.65 3.62
N ILE A 126 8.12 -15.97 3.40
CA ILE A 126 7.86 -16.54 2.08
C ILE A 126 6.50 -16.09 1.56
N TYR A 127 5.46 -16.12 2.41
CA TYR A 127 4.13 -15.66 2.04
C TYR A 127 4.10 -14.16 1.68
N PHE A 128 4.80 -13.33 2.47
CA PHE A 128 4.97 -11.91 2.21
C PHE A 128 5.67 -11.67 0.85
N VAL A 129 6.82 -12.31 0.61
CA VAL A 129 7.54 -12.16 -0.66
C VAL A 129 6.70 -12.66 -1.84
N ALA A 130 6.01 -13.79 -1.68
CA ALA A 130 5.14 -14.35 -2.72
C ALA A 130 4.01 -13.38 -3.10
N THR A 131 3.39 -12.70 -2.13
CA THR A 131 2.33 -11.71 -2.41
C THR A 131 2.87 -10.49 -3.15
N TYR A 132 4.07 -10.00 -2.81
CA TYR A 132 4.73 -8.94 -3.59
C TYR A 132 5.07 -9.38 -5.02
N VAL A 133 5.58 -10.59 -5.19
CA VAL A 133 5.85 -11.15 -6.52
C VAL A 133 4.57 -11.23 -7.34
N VAL A 134 3.46 -11.72 -6.75
CA VAL A 134 2.15 -11.76 -7.42
C VAL A 134 1.71 -10.34 -7.82
N ALA A 135 1.86 -9.34 -6.95
CA ALA A 135 1.53 -7.96 -7.27
C ALA A 135 2.35 -7.41 -8.46
N VAL A 136 3.66 -7.67 -8.47
CA VAL A 136 4.56 -7.28 -9.57
C VAL A 136 4.18 -7.98 -10.87
N VAL A 137 3.89 -9.29 -10.82
CA VAL A 137 3.44 -10.06 -11.99
C VAL A 137 2.13 -9.50 -12.54
N ILE A 138 1.14 -9.23 -11.68
CA ILE A 138 -0.14 -8.62 -12.08
C ILE A 138 0.12 -7.27 -12.76
N TYR A 139 0.97 -6.42 -12.20
CA TYR A 139 1.33 -5.13 -12.79
C TYR A 139 2.01 -5.29 -14.15
N ALA A 140 2.99 -6.18 -14.26
CA ALA A 140 3.73 -6.44 -15.50
C ALA A 140 2.81 -6.97 -16.61
N VAL A 141 1.97 -7.96 -16.29
CA VAL A 141 0.96 -8.50 -17.22
C VAL A 141 0.00 -7.40 -17.65
N ALA A 142 -0.53 -6.62 -16.70
CA ALA A 142 -1.43 -5.51 -17.01
C ALA A 142 -0.76 -4.46 -17.90
N ARG A 143 0.53 -4.16 -17.67
CA ARG A 143 1.31 -3.21 -18.46
C ARG A 143 1.50 -3.71 -19.90
N VAL A 144 1.88 -4.98 -20.09
CA VAL A 144 2.07 -5.57 -21.42
C VAL A 144 0.77 -5.61 -22.19
N VAL A 145 -0.32 -6.07 -21.57
CA VAL A 145 -1.64 -6.15 -22.23
C VAL A 145 -2.16 -4.76 -22.60
N ARG A 146 -2.04 -3.76 -21.72
CA ARG A 146 -2.53 -2.40 -22.00
C ARG A 146 -1.69 -1.65 -23.02
N ASN A 147 -0.37 -1.84 -23.01
CA ASN A 147 0.49 -1.32 -24.07
C ASN A 147 0.08 -1.86 -25.45
N ARG A 148 -0.32 -3.14 -25.53
CA ARG A 148 -0.86 -3.74 -26.77
C ARG A 148 -2.23 -3.21 -27.16
N GLN A 149 -3.01 -2.67 -26.22
CA GLN A 149 -4.30 -2.03 -26.46
C GLN A 149 -4.19 -0.53 -26.80
N GLY A 150 -2.98 0.01 -26.95
CA GLY A 150 -2.76 1.43 -27.28
C GLY A 150 -3.01 2.39 -26.12
N ILE A 151 -3.21 1.89 -24.89
CA ILE A 151 -3.43 2.72 -23.69
C ILE A 151 -2.06 3.04 -23.09
N ASP A 152 -1.60 4.28 -23.26
CA ASP A 152 -0.38 4.74 -22.59
C ASP A 152 -0.66 5.01 -21.10
N LEU A 153 -0.31 4.03 -20.28
CA LEU A 153 -0.41 4.11 -18.81
C LEU A 153 0.39 5.27 -18.21
N ARG A 154 1.36 5.84 -18.93
CA ARG A 154 2.15 7.00 -18.48
C ARG A 154 1.38 8.30 -18.58
N ARG A 155 0.42 8.41 -19.51
CA ARG A 155 -0.36 9.63 -19.74
C ARG A 155 -1.53 9.82 -18.76
N ILE A 156 -1.95 8.76 -18.06
CA ILE A 156 -3.08 8.83 -17.10
C ILE A 156 -2.77 9.69 -15.87
N HIS A 157 -1.49 9.89 -15.56
CA HIS A 157 -1.04 10.67 -14.39
C HIS A 157 -0.69 12.13 -14.75
N HIS A 158 -0.83 12.53 -16.01
CA HIS A 158 -0.86 13.94 -16.37
C HIS A 158 -2.24 14.48 -16.00
N GLU A 159 -2.22 15.64 -15.34
CA GLU A 159 -3.39 16.26 -14.72
C GLU A 159 -4.57 16.33 -15.69
N ILE A 160 -5.78 16.05 -15.18
CA ILE A 160 -7.03 16.37 -15.87
C ILE A 160 -6.95 17.87 -16.16
N PRO A 161 -7.14 18.33 -17.41
CA PRO A 161 -7.08 19.74 -17.71
C PRO A 161 -7.98 20.49 -16.72
N VAL A 162 -7.39 21.44 -16.00
CA VAL A 162 -8.15 22.42 -15.23
C VAL A 162 -8.99 23.16 -16.26
N GLU A 163 -10.30 22.98 -16.18
CA GLU A 163 -11.23 23.95 -16.76
C GLU A 163 -11.07 25.29 -16.04
#